data_AF-A0A653MAX6-F1
#
_entry.id   AF-A0A653MAX6-F1
#
_cell.length_a   1.000
_cell.length_b   1.000
_cell.length_c   1.000
_cell.angle_alpha   90.00
_cell.angle_beta   90.00
_cell.angle_gamma   90.00
#
_symmetry.space_group_name_H-M   'P 1'
#
loop_
_entity.id
_entity.type
_entity.pdbx_description
1 polymer ?
#
loop_
_entity_poly.entity_id
_entity_poly.type
_entity_poly.pdbx_seq_one_letter_code
_entity_poly.pdbx_strand_id
1 'polypeptide(L)'
;MEPSSARRCIVSSGIVVVALGARVLALLALCLLAWAAVPKLIGWVPTTVASGSMEPRIMTGDVVVSMPIDGSDAAAGQVVLVDGPGEDDALLLHRVVEREAEGLRLKGDANRQPDRQLVQDDAVRGVGVLRVPYIGLPVVWANEGAWGPLALSAAFAAAILGAIAATRRYLVEDREATAPIGRVRRAAPIGGAALAGVLAVVSVLPTAGANWQSFAGASDNRLGAGPFSCLGQPLGSPEFRLDFSEADGAEVVNSGTGSGTAQLGGTAERVGGSCGDSPFVRLDGQAGQVVTMPQLPQQTTFTLETWFRTAESQGKLIGFGNAQTVPSSAHDRHLYIDRDGRLVFGTWSGSPQTIVTPDAVTDGRWHHVMATMSTTDGMRLYLDGALVGTNSNTVLQSYRGYWRIGHDTIASTWPGAPSSAWFAGDIDGVGIHSRVLSAEEAAEHAALGRP
;
A
#
# COMPACT_ATOMS: atom_id res chain seq x y z
N MET A 1 -29.10 -45.62 -21.44
CA MET A 1 -27.78 -44.97 -21.34
C MET A 1 -27.04 -45.60 -20.17
N GLU A 2 -26.00 -46.38 -20.45
CA GLU A 2 -25.30 -47.14 -19.41
C GLU A 2 -24.61 -46.21 -18.38
N PRO A 3 -24.68 -46.51 -17.07
CA PRO A 3 -23.94 -45.81 -16.02
C PRO A 3 -22.41 -45.95 -16.14
N SER A 4 -21.92 -46.70 -17.14
CA SER A 4 -20.51 -46.95 -17.43
C SER A 4 -19.81 -45.81 -18.18
N SER A 5 -20.55 -44.94 -18.88
CA SER A 5 -19.98 -43.82 -19.67
C SER A 5 -19.80 -42.55 -18.84
N ALA A 6 -20.78 -42.19 -18.01
CA ALA A 6 -20.71 -41.02 -17.13
C ALA A 6 -19.57 -41.14 -16.10
N ARG A 7 -19.35 -42.33 -15.53
CA ARG A 7 -18.24 -42.60 -14.61
C ARG A 7 -16.86 -42.44 -15.27
N ARG A 8 -16.72 -42.78 -16.56
CA ARG A 8 -15.48 -42.59 -17.33
C ARG A 8 -15.21 -41.13 -17.67
N CYS A 9 -16.25 -40.35 -17.94
CA CYS A 9 -16.13 -38.91 -18.24
C CYS A 9 -15.75 -38.07 -17.00
N ILE A 10 -16.31 -38.42 -15.83
CA ILE A 10 -16.01 -37.73 -14.56
C ILE A 10 -14.58 -38.03 -14.09
N VAL A 11 -14.13 -39.30 -14.22
CA VAL A 11 -12.77 -39.70 -13.82
C VAL A 11 -11.71 -39.06 -14.73
N SER A 12 -11.95 -38.98 -16.05
CA SER A 12 -11.03 -38.32 -16.99
C SER A 12 -10.94 -36.81 -16.76
N SER A 13 -12.06 -36.14 -16.47
CA SER A 13 -12.08 -34.71 -16.15
C SER A 13 -11.32 -34.39 -14.84
N GLY A 14 -11.48 -35.23 -13.81
CA GLY A 14 -10.75 -35.07 -12.54
C GLY A 14 -9.23 -35.26 -12.69
N ILE A 15 -8.80 -36.24 -13.49
CA ILE A 15 -7.37 -36.47 -13.77
C ILE A 15 -6.77 -35.25 -14.48
N VAL A 16 -7.45 -34.67 -15.48
CA VAL A 16 -6.96 -33.50 -16.22
C VAL A 16 -6.81 -32.28 -15.30
N VAL A 17 -7.77 -32.02 -14.42
CA VAL A 17 -7.70 -30.90 -13.46
C VAL A 17 -6.51 -31.07 -12.51
N VAL A 18 -6.30 -32.27 -11.94
CA VAL A 18 -5.15 -32.56 -11.08
C VAL A 18 -3.83 -32.42 -11.85
N ALA A 19 -3.79 -32.90 -13.09
CA ALA A 19 -2.63 -32.82 -13.96
C ALA A 19 -2.24 -31.37 -14.26
N LEU A 20 -3.23 -30.52 -14.55
CA LEU A 20 -3.04 -29.11 -14.86
C LEU A 20 -2.62 -28.35 -13.60
N GLY A 21 -3.33 -28.53 -12.48
CA GLY A 21 -3.01 -27.90 -11.20
C GLY A 21 -1.59 -28.24 -10.72
N ALA A 22 -1.20 -29.51 -10.76
CA ALA A 22 0.16 -29.92 -10.37
C ALA A 22 1.24 -29.30 -11.27
N ARG A 23 1.01 -29.19 -12.58
CA ARG A 23 1.94 -28.54 -13.51
C ARG A 23 2.02 -27.02 -13.27
N VAL A 24 0.89 -26.36 -13.03
CA VAL A 24 0.87 -24.92 -12.72
C VAL A 24 1.63 -24.64 -11.44
N LEU A 25 1.40 -25.43 -10.38
CA LEU A 25 2.13 -25.29 -9.11
C LEU A 25 3.63 -25.57 -9.27
N ALA A 26 4.01 -26.61 -10.01
CA ALA A 26 5.41 -26.91 -10.28
C ALA A 26 6.10 -25.81 -11.11
N LEU A 27 5.43 -25.28 -12.14
CA LEU A 27 5.93 -24.19 -12.96
C LEU A 27 6.06 -22.89 -12.15
N LEU A 28 5.08 -22.59 -11.29
CA LEU A 28 5.15 -21.44 -10.40
C LEU A 28 6.35 -21.54 -9.46
N ALA A 29 6.52 -22.69 -8.80
CA ALA A 29 7.68 -22.93 -7.92
C ALA A 29 9.00 -22.84 -8.69
N LEU A 30 9.08 -23.41 -9.91
CA LEU A 30 10.25 -23.33 -10.78
C LEU A 30 10.56 -21.88 -11.17
N CYS A 31 9.54 -21.09 -11.53
CA CYS A 31 9.69 -19.69 -11.87
C CYS A 31 10.20 -18.88 -10.68
N LEU A 32 9.65 -19.09 -9.48
CA LEU A 32 10.13 -18.42 -8.25
C LEU A 32 11.58 -18.80 -7.94
N LEU A 33 11.93 -20.08 -8.04
CA LEU A 33 13.32 -20.54 -7.90
C LEU A 33 14.24 -19.92 -8.95
N ALA A 34 13.77 -19.79 -10.20
CA ALA A 34 14.54 -19.14 -11.27
C ALA A 34 14.76 -17.66 -10.95
N TRP A 35 13.74 -16.92 -10.53
CA TRP A 35 13.88 -15.52 -10.11
C TRP A 35 14.81 -15.35 -8.90
N ALA A 36 14.86 -16.33 -7.99
CA ALA A 36 15.77 -16.31 -6.85
C ALA A 36 17.22 -16.67 -7.23
N ALA A 37 17.43 -17.57 -8.19
CA ALA A 37 18.75 -18.15 -8.46
C ALA A 37 19.45 -17.59 -9.72
N VAL A 38 18.70 -17.27 -10.78
CA VAL A 38 19.26 -16.80 -12.06
C VAL A 38 20.07 -15.49 -11.91
N PRO A 39 19.64 -14.49 -11.11
CA PRO A 39 20.43 -13.27 -10.95
C PRO A 39 21.85 -13.49 -10.43
N LYS A 40 22.11 -14.61 -9.74
CA LYS A 40 23.47 -14.98 -9.32
C LYS A 40 24.43 -15.13 -10.50
N LEU A 41 23.94 -15.50 -11.69
CA LEU A 41 24.74 -15.65 -12.91
C LEU A 41 25.26 -14.32 -13.46
N ILE A 42 24.61 -13.21 -13.11
CA ILE A 42 25.01 -11.85 -13.49
C ILE A 42 25.70 -11.10 -12.34
N GLY A 43 26.11 -11.82 -11.29
CA GLY A 43 26.83 -11.26 -10.14
C GLY A 43 25.95 -10.68 -9.04
N TRP A 44 24.63 -10.85 -9.10
CA TRP A 44 23.74 -10.41 -8.01
C TRP A 44 23.78 -11.39 -6.83
N VAL A 45 23.48 -10.88 -5.63
CA VAL A 45 23.61 -11.63 -4.38
C VAL A 45 22.22 -11.98 -3.84
N PRO A 46 21.70 -13.19 -4.07
CA PRO A 46 20.48 -13.66 -3.43
C PRO A 46 20.76 -14.08 -1.98
N THR A 47 20.03 -13.49 -1.04
CA THR A 47 20.10 -13.81 0.38
C THR A 47 18.74 -14.21 0.93
N THR A 48 18.73 -15.21 1.80
CA THR A 48 17.51 -15.65 2.49
C THR A 48 17.35 -14.86 3.78
N VAL A 49 16.16 -14.29 3.99
CA VAL A 49 15.83 -13.53 5.18
C VAL A 49 15.52 -14.48 6.32
N ALA A 50 16.41 -14.51 7.31
CA ALA A 50 16.32 -15.42 8.46
C ALA A 50 15.61 -14.81 9.67
N SER A 51 15.44 -13.48 9.72
CA SER A 51 14.86 -12.78 10.89
C SER A 51 13.73 -11.84 10.50
N GLY A 52 12.78 -11.63 11.40
CA GLY A 52 11.65 -10.72 11.21
C GLY A 52 11.94 -9.23 11.36
N SER A 53 13.21 -8.78 11.38
CA SER A 53 13.57 -7.36 11.55
C SER A 53 13.08 -6.46 10.41
N MET A 54 12.77 -7.04 9.24
CA MET A 54 12.28 -6.35 8.05
C MET A 54 10.76 -6.52 7.83
N GLU A 55 10.04 -7.10 8.80
CA GLU A 55 8.59 -7.25 8.74
C GLU A 55 7.85 -5.90 8.91
N PRO A 56 6.67 -5.71 8.31
CA PRO A 56 5.87 -6.68 7.54
C PRO A 56 6.19 -6.72 6.03
N ARG A 57 7.11 -5.86 5.54
CA ARG A 57 7.34 -5.70 4.10
C ARG A 57 8.19 -6.82 3.51
N ILE A 58 9.16 -7.32 4.27
CA ILE A 58 9.99 -8.47 3.93
C ILE A 58 9.86 -9.47 5.07
N MET A 59 9.33 -10.64 4.76
CA MET A 59 9.01 -11.67 5.75
C MET A 59 10.16 -12.67 5.88
N THR A 60 10.23 -13.32 7.03
CA THR A 60 11.13 -14.47 7.22
C THR A 60 10.85 -15.57 6.18
N GLY A 61 11.90 -16.08 5.54
CA GLY A 61 11.81 -17.06 4.46
C GLY A 61 11.66 -16.48 3.05
N ASP A 62 11.63 -15.16 2.91
CA ASP A 62 11.78 -14.51 1.61
C ASP A 62 13.24 -14.57 1.14
N VAL A 63 13.42 -14.61 -0.18
CA VAL A 63 14.74 -14.39 -0.80
C VAL A 63 14.78 -12.97 -1.36
N VAL A 64 15.76 -12.19 -0.92
CA VAL A 64 16.03 -10.85 -1.45
C VAL A 64 17.24 -10.94 -2.35
N VAL A 65 17.07 -10.53 -3.60
CA VAL A 65 18.15 -10.46 -4.57
C VAL A 65 18.70 -9.05 -4.59
N SER A 66 19.98 -8.93 -4.23
CA SER A 66 20.67 -7.66 -4.11
C SER A 66 21.58 -7.42 -5.30
N MET A 67 21.42 -6.27 -5.96
CA MET A 67 22.31 -5.81 -7.03
C MET A 67 23.56 -5.16 -6.38
N PRO A 68 24.78 -5.57 -6.73
CA PRO A 68 26.00 -4.95 -6.21
C PRO A 68 26.05 -3.47 -6.59
N ILE A 69 26.38 -2.61 -5.63
CA ILE A 69 26.59 -1.18 -5.81
C ILE A 69 27.84 -0.75 -5.06
N ASP A 70 28.41 0.40 -5.43
CA ASP A 70 29.35 1.09 -4.53
C ASP A 70 28.57 1.61 -3.32
N GLY A 71 29.13 1.48 -2.12
CA GLY A 71 28.49 1.98 -0.91
C GLY A 71 28.23 3.48 -0.95
N SER A 72 29.04 4.25 -1.69
CA SER A 72 28.79 5.69 -1.91
C SER A 72 27.46 5.98 -2.61
N ASP A 73 26.97 5.04 -3.42
CA ASP A 73 25.73 5.19 -4.19
C ASP A 73 24.48 4.84 -3.37
N ALA A 74 24.66 4.30 -2.16
CA ALA A 74 23.54 3.97 -1.29
C ALA A 74 22.81 5.25 -0.82
N ALA A 75 21.51 5.31 -1.03
CA ALA A 75 20.69 6.46 -0.67
C ALA A 75 19.74 6.13 0.49
N ALA A 76 19.37 7.16 1.24
CA ALA A 76 18.31 7.05 2.26
C ALA A 76 17.03 6.45 1.66
N GLY A 77 16.37 5.58 2.41
CA GLY A 77 15.18 4.84 2.00
C GLY A 77 15.43 3.49 1.30
N GLN A 78 16.64 3.24 0.77
CA GLN A 78 16.99 1.97 0.13
C GLN A 78 17.16 0.83 1.14
N VAL A 79 16.86 -0.41 0.73
CA VAL A 79 17.18 -1.61 1.52
C VAL A 79 18.53 -2.14 1.04
N VAL A 80 19.53 -2.09 1.91
CA VAL A 80 20.90 -2.47 1.59
C VAL A 80 21.28 -3.76 2.28
N LEU A 81 22.02 -4.59 1.56
CA LEU A 81 22.70 -5.76 2.07
C LEU A 81 24.10 -5.34 2.49
N VAL A 82 24.44 -5.52 3.75
CA VAL A 82 25.71 -5.11 4.34
C VAL A 82 26.32 -6.23 5.17
N ASP A 83 27.59 -6.10 5.49
CA ASP A 83 28.24 -7.00 6.45
C ASP A 83 27.69 -6.75 7.87
N GLY A 84 27.36 -7.82 8.57
CA GLY A 84 26.74 -7.82 9.89
C GLY A 84 27.76 -7.61 11.02
N PRO A 85 27.37 -6.93 12.11
CA PRO A 85 28.26 -6.71 13.24
C PRO A 85 28.34 -7.96 14.13
N GLY A 86 29.48 -8.64 14.16
CA GLY A 86 29.82 -9.57 15.25
C GLY A 86 30.34 -10.95 14.87
N GLU A 87 30.27 -11.39 13.62
CA GLU A 87 30.88 -12.63 13.14
C GLU A 87 31.38 -12.45 11.69
N ASP A 88 32.51 -13.10 11.35
CA ASP A 88 33.01 -13.14 9.98
C ASP A 88 31.92 -13.74 9.05
N ASP A 89 31.59 -13.05 7.95
CA ASP A 89 30.57 -13.42 6.93
C ASP A 89 29.08 -13.32 7.33
N ALA A 90 28.72 -12.76 8.50
CA ALA A 90 27.31 -12.44 8.76
C ALA A 90 26.82 -11.35 7.80
N LEU A 91 25.62 -11.50 7.22
CA LEU A 91 25.01 -10.48 6.36
C LEU A 91 23.78 -9.89 7.04
N LEU A 92 23.65 -8.57 6.95
CA LEU A 92 22.55 -7.79 7.49
C LEU A 92 21.81 -7.11 6.34
N LEU A 93 20.48 -7.22 6.33
CA LEU A 93 19.63 -6.56 5.35
C LEU A 93 18.74 -5.56 6.07
N HIS A 94 19.02 -4.26 5.95
CA HIS A 94 18.27 -3.20 6.61
C HIS A 94 18.04 -1.99 5.69
N ARG A 95 17.11 -1.12 6.08
CA ARG A 95 16.82 0.12 5.33
C ARG A 95 17.75 1.24 5.78
N VAL A 96 18.31 1.97 4.83
CA VAL A 96 19.04 3.21 5.09
C VAL A 96 18.05 4.25 5.59
N VAL A 97 18.25 4.75 6.81
CA VAL A 97 17.43 5.84 7.38
C VAL A 97 17.97 7.18 6.92
N GLU A 98 19.28 7.35 7.06
CA GLU A 98 19.99 8.58 6.74
C GLU A 98 21.44 8.27 6.38
N ARG A 99 22.05 9.18 5.60
CA ARG A 99 23.47 9.17 5.30
C ARG A 99 24.14 10.25 6.15
N GLU A 100 24.98 9.82 7.08
CA GLU A 100 25.80 10.69 7.93
C GLU A 100 27.18 10.89 7.28
N ALA A 101 27.93 11.90 7.74
CA ALA A 101 29.27 12.18 7.22
C ALA A 101 30.26 11.03 7.43
N GLU A 102 30.00 10.19 8.43
CA GLU A 102 30.86 9.08 8.84
C GLU A 102 30.32 7.70 8.38
N GLY A 103 29.22 7.64 7.65
CA GLY A 103 28.65 6.39 7.13
C GLY A 103 27.12 6.36 7.04
N LEU A 104 26.58 5.17 6.84
CA LEU A 104 25.15 4.91 6.69
C LEU A 104 24.52 4.49 8.02
N ARG A 105 23.41 5.14 8.37
CA ARG A 105 22.56 4.71 9.49
C ARG A 105 21.49 3.76 8.96
N LEU A 106 21.51 2.51 9.42
CA LEU A 106 20.55 1.50 9.01
C LEU A 106 19.49 1.25 10.08
N LYS A 107 18.35 0.71 9.66
CA LYS A 107 17.26 0.29 10.54
C LYS A 107 16.41 -0.80 9.90
N GLY A 108 16.11 -1.85 10.66
CA GLY A 108 15.07 -2.82 10.31
C GLY A 108 13.67 -2.18 10.30
N ASP A 109 12.84 -2.53 9.32
CA ASP A 109 11.47 -2.01 9.21
C ASP A 109 10.64 -2.27 10.49
N ALA A 110 10.82 -3.42 11.14
CA ALA A 110 10.14 -3.80 12.38
C ALA A 110 10.78 -3.21 13.66
N ASN A 111 12.02 -2.70 13.57
CA ASN A 111 12.75 -2.21 14.73
C ASN A 111 12.22 -0.83 15.17
N ARG A 112 12.17 -0.56 16.49
CA ARG A 112 11.72 0.76 17.01
C ARG A 112 12.80 1.84 16.96
N GLN A 113 14.07 1.44 17.00
CA GLN A 113 15.22 2.34 17.00
C GLN A 113 16.15 1.98 15.84
N PRO A 114 16.85 2.97 15.25
CA PRO A 114 17.94 2.72 14.30
C PRO A 114 19.07 1.90 14.92
N ASP A 115 19.85 1.26 14.07
CA ASP A 115 21.03 0.52 14.49
C ASP A 115 22.06 1.49 15.10
N ARG A 116 22.68 1.07 16.20
CA ARG A 116 23.61 1.92 16.95
C ARG A 116 24.91 2.18 16.18
N GLN A 117 25.34 1.19 15.42
CA GLN A 117 26.59 1.23 14.66
C GLN A 117 26.32 1.79 13.26
N LEU A 118 27.17 2.73 12.84
CA LEU A 118 27.20 3.21 11.46
C LEU A 118 27.88 2.20 10.56
N VAL A 119 27.34 2.03 9.36
CA VAL A 119 27.88 1.14 8.34
C VAL A 119 28.71 1.97 7.36
N GLN A 120 29.97 1.60 7.21
CA GLN A 120 30.88 2.24 6.25
C GLN A 120 30.51 1.84 4.82
N ASP A 121 30.85 2.67 3.84
CA ASP A 121 30.54 2.41 2.43
C ASP A 121 31.18 1.10 1.92
N ASP A 122 32.33 0.69 2.47
CA ASP A 122 33.03 -0.56 2.10
C ASP A 122 32.32 -1.84 2.59
N ALA A 123 31.48 -1.72 3.62
CA ALA A 123 30.68 -2.82 4.14
C ALA A 123 29.38 -3.04 3.35
N VAL A 124 29.07 -2.19 2.37
CA VAL A 124 27.89 -2.33 1.51
C VAL A 124 28.15 -3.36 0.41
N ARG A 125 27.33 -4.41 0.37
CA ARG A 125 27.43 -5.50 -0.62
C ARG A 125 26.47 -5.33 -1.79
N GLY A 126 25.37 -4.61 -1.60
CA GLY A 126 24.41 -4.33 -2.66
C GLY A 126 23.09 -3.76 -2.18
N VAL A 127 22.24 -3.37 -3.12
CA VAL A 127 20.87 -2.89 -2.86
C VAL A 127 19.85 -3.95 -3.25
N GLY A 128 18.89 -4.23 -2.38
CA GLY A 128 17.81 -5.17 -2.62
C GLY A 128 16.87 -4.65 -3.71
N VAL A 129 16.80 -5.35 -4.84
CA VAL A 129 16.00 -4.95 -6.02
C VAL A 129 14.84 -5.88 -6.31
N LEU A 130 14.90 -7.13 -5.85
CA LEU A 130 13.87 -8.13 -6.08
C LEU A 130 13.62 -8.94 -4.80
N ARG A 131 12.35 -9.14 -4.48
CA ARG A 131 11.88 -10.01 -3.38
C ARG A 131 11.14 -11.20 -3.97
N VAL A 132 11.59 -12.40 -3.64
CA VAL A 132 10.91 -13.66 -3.99
C VAL A 132 10.30 -14.26 -2.72
N PRO A 133 8.96 -14.24 -2.59
CA PRO A 133 8.33 -14.59 -1.33
C PRO A 133 8.42 -16.08 -1.01
N TYR A 134 8.63 -16.41 0.27
CA TYR A 134 8.52 -17.75 0.87
C TYR A 134 9.42 -18.86 0.32
N ILE A 135 10.17 -18.64 -0.76
CA ILE A 135 10.94 -19.69 -1.42
C ILE A 135 12.17 -20.13 -0.60
N GLY A 136 12.62 -19.29 0.34
CA GLY A 136 13.72 -19.55 1.26
C GLY A 136 13.31 -20.27 2.55
N LEU A 137 12.01 -20.47 2.82
CA LEU A 137 11.52 -21.12 4.03
C LEU A 137 12.16 -22.49 4.33
N PRO A 138 12.40 -23.39 3.35
CA PRO A 138 13.07 -24.66 3.63
C PRO A 138 14.48 -24.49 4.21
N VAL A 139 15.20 -23.44 3.81
CA VAL A 139 16.54 -23.12 4.33
C VAL A 139 16.46 -22.61 5.76
N VAL A 140 15.49 -21.72 6.02
CA VAL A 140 15.25 -21.19 7.38
C VAL A 140 14.91 -22.34 8.34
N TRP A 141 13.96 -23.21 7.97
CA TRP A 141 13.58 -24.34 8.81
C TRP A 141 14.72 -25.34 9.04
N ALA A 142 15.57 -25.57 8.04
CA ALA A 142 16.74 -26.43 8.20
C ALA A 142 17.74 -25.84 9.21
N ASN A 143 17.98 -24.53 9.17
CA ASN A 143 18.88 -23.84 10.09
C ASN A 143 18.32 -23.74 11.51
N GLU A 144 17.01 -23.56 11.66
CA GLU A 144 16.32 -23.50 12.96
C GLU A 144 16.06 -24.90 13.57
N GLY A 145 16.31 -25.98 12.84
CA GLY A 145 15.99 -27.34 13.26
C GLY A 145 14.49 -27.68 13.23
N ALA A 146 13.69 -26.92 12.48
CA ALA A 146 12.25 -27.13 12.30
C ALA A 146 11.96 -28.24 11.27
N TRP A 147 12.27 -29.49 11.63
CA TRP A 147 12.14 -30.66 10.75
C TRP A 147 10.70 -30.96 10.30
N GLY A 148 9.70 -30.58 11.09
CA GLY A 148 8.28 -30.84 10.79
C GLY A 148 7.80 -30.12 9.51
N PRO A 149 7.82 -28.77 9.48
CA PRO A 149 7.50 -27.99 8.28
C PRO A 149 8.36 -28.38 7.07
N LEU A 150 9.65 -28.65 7.28
CA LEU A 150 10.55 -29.09 6.22
C LEU A 150 10.09 -30.42 5.60
N ALA A 151 9.81 -31.44 6.41
CA ALA A 151 9.31 -32.72 5.93
C ALA A 151 7.96 -32.61 5.20
N LEU A 152 7.06 -31.75 5.70
CA LEU A 152 5.78 -31.46 5.03
C LEU A 152 5.97 -30.81 3.66
N SER A 153 6.86 -29.82 3.56
CA SER A 153 7.16 -29.16 2.27
C SER A 153 7.77 -30.14 1.26
N ALA A 154 8.66 -31.03 1.70
CA ALA A 154 9.24 -32.07 0.87
C ALA A 154 8.19 -33.09 0.41
N ALA A 155 7.29 -33.51 1.31
CA ALA A 155 6.20 -34.42 0.99
C ALA A 155 5.23 -33.79 -0.03
N PHE A 156 4.93 -32.50 0.12
CA PHE A 156 4.10 -31.75 -0.82
C PHE A 156 4.73 -31.66 -2.21
N ALA A 157 6.02 -31.32 -2.30
CA ALA A 157 6.76 -31.32 -3.57
C ALA A 157 6.77 -32.71 -4.22
N ALA A 158 7.00 -33.77 -3.44
CA ALA A 158 6.94 -35.15 -3.91
C ALA A 158 5.55 -35.54 -4.43
N ALA A 159 4.48 -35.09 -3.76
CA ALA A 159 3.10 -35.32 -4.20
C ALA A 159 2.81 -34.64 -5.56
N ILE A 160 3.27 -33.40 -5.77
CA ILE A 160 3.16 -32.69 -7.05
C ILE A 160 3.87 -33.47 -8.16
N LEU A 161 5.13 -33.85 -7.93
CA LEU A 161 5.92 -34.62 -8.92
C LEU A 161 5.29 -35.99 -9.20
N GLY A 162 4.78 -36.66 -8.16
CA GLY A 162 4.05 -37.91 -8.27
C GLY A 162 2.78 -37.77 -9.12
N ALA A 163 2.00 -36.70 -8.92
CA ALA A 163 0.81 -36.41 -9.72
C ALA A 163 1.16 -36.14 -11.20
N ILE A 164 2.23 -35.39 -11.46
CA ILE A 164 2.73 -35.15 -12.82
C ILE A 164 3.15 -36.47 -13.48
N ALA A 165 3.92 -37.31 -12.78
CA ALA A 165 4.38 -38.60 -13.29
C ALA A 165 3.23 -39.59 -13.54
N ALA A 166 2.28 -39.69 -12.61
CA ALA A 166 1.12 -40.57 -12.72
C ALA A 166 0.20 -40.16 -13.88
N THR A 167 -0.07 -38.85 -14.03
CA THR A 167 -0.89 -38.35 -15.15
C THR A 167 -0.19 -38.49 -16.50
N ARG A 168 1.15 -38.34 -16.56
CA ARG A 168 1.93 -38.63 -17.77
C ARG A 168 1.81 -40.10 -18.18
N ARG A 169 1.94 -41.04 -17.23
CA ARG A 169 1.78 -42.48 -17.51
C ARG A 169 0.39 -42.80 -18.03
N TYR A 170 -0.65 -42.28 -17.38
CA TYR A 170 -2.05 -42.46 -17.80
C TYR A 170 -2.30 -41.98 -19.24
N LEU A 171 -1.83 -40.78 -19.60
CA LEU A 171 -2.00 -40.23 -20.96
C LEU A 171 -1.19 -40.96 -22.03
N VAL A 172 -0.07 -41.60 -21.67
CA VAL A 172 0.76 -42.38 -22.60
C VAL A 172 0.17 -43.77 -22.81
N GLU A 173 -0.28 -44.44 -21.76
CA GLU A 173 -0.91 -45.77 -21.84
C GLU A 173 -2.23 -45.73 -22.64
N ASP A 174 -3.04 -44.67 -22.52
CA ASP A 174 -4.29 -44.53 -23.28
C ASP A 174 -4.04 -44.27 -24.79
N ARG A 175 -2.92 -43.63 -25.13
CA ARG A 175 -2.45 -43.47 -26.53
C ARG A 175 -1.98 -44.79 -27.13
N GLU A 176 -1.35 -45.66 -26.35
CA GLU A 176 -0.94 -47.00 -26.81
C GLU A 176 -2.14 -47.94 -26.91
N ALA A 177 -3.14 -47.80 -26.05
CA ALA A 177 -4.40 -48.57 -26.09
C ALA A 177 -5.34 -48.20 -27.26
N THR A 178 -5.09 -47.07 -27.93
CA THR A 178 -5.84 -46.65 -29.14
C THR A 178 -5.17 -47.05 -30.46
N ALA A 179 -4.01 -47.73 -30.42
CA ALA A 179 -3.56 -48.54 -31.55
C ALA A 179 -4.47 -49.78 -31.68
N PRO A 180 -4.95 -50.16 -32.88
CA PRO A 180 -5.84 -51.30 -32.99
C PRO A 180 -5.00 -52.55 -32.75
N ILE A 181 -5.30 -53.30 -31.69
CA ILE A 181 -5.55 -54.76 -31.67
C ILE A 181 -5.81 -55.17 -30.21
N GLY A 182 -6.84 -56.00 -30.04
CA GLY A 182 -7.49 -56.25 -28.76
C GLY A 182 -6.66 -57.02 -27.73
N ARG A 183 -6.80 -56.61 -26.46
CA ARG A 183 -7.39 -57.42 -25.38
C ARG A 183 -7.39 -56.58 -24.10
N VAL A 184 -8.56 -56.46 -23.49
CA VAL A 184 -8.77 -55.81 -22.20
C VAL A 184 -7.88 -56.46 -21.14
N ARG A 185 -6.96 -55.70 -20.55
CA ARG A 185 -6.37 -56.01 -19.25
C ARG A 185 -6.73 -54.90 -18.26
N ARG A 186 -7.43 -55.30 -17.20
CA ARG A 186 -7.80 -54.44 -16.07
C ARG A 186 -6.52 -53.87 -15.43
N ALA A 187 -6.31 -52.57 -15.50
CA ALA A 187 -5.37 -51.86 -14.63
C ALA A 187 -6.10 -51.44 -13.35
N ALA A 188 -5.47 -51.73 -12.21
CA ALA A 188 -5.98 -51.46 -10.86
C ALA A 188 -6.11 -49.95 -10.58
N PRO A 189 -7.01 -49.52 -9.68
CA PRO A 189 -7.22 -48.10 -9.41
C PRO A 189 -6.08 -47.58 -8.53
N ILE A 190 -5.09 -46.92 -9.13
CA ILE A 190 -4.10 -46.11 -8.39
C ILE A 190 -4.67 -44.70 -8.06
N GLY A 191 -5.92 -44.42 -8.42
CA GLY A 191 -6.55 -43.10 -8.28
C GLY A 191 -6.94 -42.66 -6.85
N GLY A 192 -6.84 -43.51 -5.83
CA GLY A 192 -7.30 -43.18 -4.47
C GLY A 192 -6.27 -42.40 -3.64
N ALA A 193 -5.00 -42.81 -3.67
CA ALA A 193 -3.99 -42.29 -2.73
C ALA A 193 -3.39 -40.94 -3.17
N ALA A 194 -3.23 -40.71 -4.48
CA ALA A 194 -2.71 -39.44 -5.00
C ALA A 194 -3.75 -38.30 -4.88
N LEU A 195 -5.04 -38.63 -4.96
CA LEU A 195 -6.14 -37.66 -4.83
C LEU A 195 -6.28 -37.18 -3.37
N ALA A 196 -6.13 -38.09 -2.40
CA ALA A 196 -6.20 -37.76 -0.98
C ALA A 196 -5.01 -36.93 -0.49
N GLY A 197 -3.78 -37.16 -1.00
CA GLY A 197 -2.60 -36.40 -0.58
C GLY A 197 -2.64 -34.91 -0.99
N VAL A 198 -3.15 -34.61 -2.19
CA VAL A 198 -3.28 -33.23 -2.67
C VAL A 198 -4.49 -32.53 -2.05
N LEU A 199 -5.60 -33.24 -1.79
CA LEU A 199 -6.78 -32.68 -1.13
C LEU A 199 -6.62 -32.52 0.39
N ALA A 200 -5.84 -33.38 1.07
CA ALA A 200 -5.63 -33.33 2.52
C ALA A 200 -4.73 -32.16 2.95
N VAL A 201 -3.74 -31.77 2.13
CA VAL A 201 -2.88 -30.61 2.44
C VAL A 201 -3.62 -29.29 2.19
N VAL A 202 -4.60 -29.27 1.30
CA VAL A 202 -5.48 -28.11 1.06
C VAL A 202 -6.56 -27.96 2.14
N SER A 203 -6.81 -29.00 2.96
CA SER A 203 -7.88 -29.01 3.97
C SER A 203 -7.44 -28.78 5.42
N VAL A 204 -6.19 -28.34 5.65
CA VAL A 204 -5.75 -27.76 6.94
C VAL A 204 -5.72 -26.22 6.87
N LEU A 205 -6.73 -25.66 6.20
CA LEU A 205 -7.16 -24.27 6.41
C LEU A 205 -8.45 -24.34 7.24
N PRO A 206 -8.59 -23.58 8.34
CA PRO A 206 -9.83 -23.58 9.10
C PRO A 206 -10.98 -23.17 8.18
N THR A 207 -11.94 -24.08 8.04
CA THR A 207 -13.18 -23.89 7.30
C THR A 207 -14.03 -22.81 7.97
N ALA A 208 -14.13 -21.64 7.35
CA ALA A 208 -15.30 -20.78 7.46
C ALA A 208 -16.13 -20.97 6.18
N GLY A 209 -17.44 -21.24 6.35
CA GLY A 209 -18.31 -21.90 5.36
C GLY A 209 -18.39 -21.28 3.98
N ALA A 210 -18.27 -22.12 2.95
CA ALA A 210 -18.55 -21.78 1.56
C ALA A 210 -20.06 -21.89 1.29
N ASN A 211 -20.75 -20.75 1.33
CA ASN A 211 -21.97 -20.56 0.56
C ASN A 211 -21.59 -20.46 -0.92
N TRP A 212 -22.21 -21.28 -1.76
CA TRP A 212 -22.04 -21.22 -3.21
C TRP A 212 -22.77 -19.99 -3.76
N GLN A 213 -22.06 -18.86 -3.78
CA GLN A 213 -22.32 -17.74 -4.67
C GLN A 213 -20.99 -17.42 -5.35
N SER A 214 -20.97 -17.37 -6.67
CA SER A 214 -19.84 -16.89 -7.46
C SER A 214 -19.64 -15.40 -7.17
N PHE A 215 -18.92 -15.10 -6.09
CA PHE A 215 -18.21 -13.85 -5.95
C PHE A 215 -16.83 -14.08 -6.59
N ALA A 216 -16.52 -13.30 -7.62
CA ALA A 216 -15.13 -12.89 -7.83
C ALA A 216 -14.77 -11.99 -6.65
N GLY A 217 -14.54 -12.60 -5.48
CA GLY A 217 -13.91 -11.93 -4.36
C GLY A 217 -12.43 -11.89 -4.68
N ALA A 218 -11.89 -10.70 -4.89
CA ALA A 218 -10.46 -10.50 -5.00
C ALA A 218 -9.81 -10.96 -3.68
N SER A 219 -9.35 -12.21 -3.66
CA SER A 219 -8.30 -12.64 -2.75
C SER A 219 -7.05 -11.88 -3.15
N ASP A 220 -6.59 -10.98 -2.28
CA ASP A 220 -5.37 -10.17 -2.42
C ASP A 220 -4.26 -10.91 -3.15
N ASN A 221 -4.13 -10.63 -4.45
CA ASN A 221 -2.95 -10.99 -5.23
C ASN A 221 -1.83 -10.04 -4.79
N ARG A 222 -0.96 -10.46 -3.87
CA ARG A 222 0.27 -9.73 -3.53
C ARG A 222 1.37 -9.91 -4.60
N LEU A 223 1.03 -9.61 -5.84
CA LEU A 223 1.95 -9.28 -6.93
C LEU A 223 1.70 -7.84 -7.40
N GLY A 224 1.43 -6.92 -6.45
CA GLY A 224 1.35 -5.50 -6.70
C GLY A 224 2.69 -4.83 -6.45
N ALA A 225 3.14 -4.01 -7.40
CA ALA A 225 4.23 -3.06 -7.16
C ALA A 225 3.77 -2.06 -6.07
N GLY A 226 4.53 -1.96 -4.99
CA GLY A 226 4.31 -0.92 -3.97
C GLY A 226 4.85 0.42 -4.47
N PRO A 227 4.30 1.55 -4.01
CA PRO A 227 4.73 2.88 -4.43
C PRO A 227 6.20 3.17 -4.07
N PHE A 228 6.83 4.04 -4.86
CA PHE A 228 8.22 4.46 -4.71
C PHE A 228 8.45 5.16 -3.36
N SER A 229 9.53 4.78 -2.66
CA SER A 229 9.91 5.27 -1.32
C SER A 229 10.32 6.75 -1.24
N CYS A 230 10.25 7.47 -2.35
CA CYS A 230 10.53 8.90 -2.45
C CYS A 230 9.32 9.79 -2.11
N LEU A 231 8.10 9.24 -2.13
CA LEU A 231 6.83 9.99 -2.03
C LEU A 231 6.35 10.23 -0.59
N GLY A 232 7.18 9.93 0.41
CA GLY A 232 6.83 9.95 1.82
C GLY A 232 7.53 11.10 2.54
N GLN A 233 6.88 12.25 2.63
CA GLN A 233 7.34 13.37 3.44
C GLN A 233 7.07 13.11 4.93
N PRO A 234 8.03 13.33 5.84
CA PRO A 234 7.82 13.20 7.27
C PRO A 234 7.02 14.40 7.79
N LEU A 235 5.71 14.41 7.61
CA LEU A 235 4.86 15.54 7.98
C LEU A 235 4.44 15.54 9.45
N GLY A 236 5.27 15.04 10.37
CA GLY A 236 4.96 15.13 11.80
C GLY A 236 3.85 14.18 12.31
N SER A 237 3.68 13.01 11.68
CA SER A 237 2.79 11.90 12.10
C SER A 237 1.28 12.22 12.11
N PRO A 238 0.66 12.53 10.96
CA PRO A 238 -0.78 12.77 10.86
C PRO A 238 -1.63 11.54 11.25
N GLU A 239 -2.90 11.76 11.61
CA GLU A 239 -3.91 10.70 11.74
C GLU A 239 -4.30 10.17 10.35
N PHE A 240 -4.53 11.08 9.39
CA PHE A 240 -4.72 10.73 7.99
C PHE A 240 -3.62 11.32 7.12
N ARG A 241 -2.94 10.45 6.37
CA ARG A 241 -2.02 10.83 5.31
C ARG A 241 -2.49 10.20 4.00
N LEU A 242 -2.90 11.05 3.05
CA LEU A 242 -3.38 10.62 1.75
C LEU A 242 -2.42 11.14 0.68
N ASP A 243 -1.49 10.28 0.27
CA ASP A 243 -0.46 10.58 -0.74
C ASP A 243 -0.94 10.33 -2.19
N PHE A 244 -2.09 9.68 -2.36
CA PHE A 244 -2.64 9.30 -3.66
C PHE A 244 -1.69 8.49 -4.55
N SER A 245 -0.77 7.74 -3.95
CA SER A 245 0.28 6.99 -4.65
C SER A 245 -0.17 5.64 -5.21
N GLU A 246 -1.44 5.27 -5.02
CA GLU A 246 -2.02 4.06 -5.59
C GLU A 246 -2.15 4.16 -7.12
N ALA A 247 -1.82 3.07 -7.82
CA ALA A 247 -1.81 3.04 -9.29
C ALA A 247 -3.22 3.17 -9.90
N ASP A 248 -4.22 2.55 -9.27
CA ASP A 248 -5.60 2.53 -9.71
C ASP A 248 -6.58 2.28 -8.54
N GLY A 249 -7.87 2.28 -8.85
CA GLY A 249 -8.93 2.02 -7.88
C GLY A 249 -9.42 3.25 -7.12
N ALA A 250 -10.57 3.06 -6.47
CA ALA A 250 -11.25 4.11 -5.70
C ALA A 250 -10.79 4.18 -4.24
N GLU A 251 -10.03 3.20 -3.75
CA GLU A 251 -9.50 3.21 -2.39
C GLU A 251 -8.25 4.09 -2.31
N VAL A 252 -8.17 4.92 -1.27
CA VAL A 252 -6.99 5.69 -0.87
C VAL A 252 -6.50 5.13 0.45
N VAL A 253 -5.27 4.63 0.45
CA VAL A 253 -4.59 4.14 1.63
C VAL A 253 -4.25 5.33 2.52
N ASN A 254 -4.55 5.17 3.81
CA ASN A 254 -4.03 6.07 4.83
C ASN A 254 -2.65 5.58 5.27
N SER A 255 -1.60 6.34 4.97
CA SER A 255 -0.23 6.06 5.43
C SER A 255 0.08 6.71 6.80
N GLY A 256 -0.92 7.36 7.41
CA GLY A 256 -0.83 8.01 8.71
C GLY A 256 -0.94 7.03 9.88
N THR A 257 -1.01 7.59 11.09
CA THR A 257 -1.08 6.84 12.34
C THR A 257 -2.49 6.35 12.70
N GLY A 258 -3.52 6.89 12.05
CA GLY A 258 -4.92 6.53 12.26
C GLY A 258 -5.35 5.27 11.52
N SER A 259 -6.39 4.59 12.03
CA SER A 259 -6.88 3.32 11.49
C SER A 259 -7.96 3.46 10.40
N GLY A 260 -8.23 4.67 9.91
CA GLY A 260 -9.19 4.94 8.84
C GLY A 260 -8.58 4.85 7.44
N THR A 261 -9.43 4.79 6.41
CA THR A 261 -9.06 4.88 4.99
C THR A 261 -9.80 6.05 4.32
N ALA A 262 -9.55 6.32 3.04
CA ALA A 262 -10.40 7.22 2.27
C ALA A 262 -10.80 6.59 0.93
N GLN A 263 -11.85 7.14 0.32
CA GLN A 263 -12.30 6.72 -1.01
C GLN A 263 -12.43 7.90 -1.95
N LEU A 264 -11.89 7.77 -3.15
CA LEU A 264 -12.24 8.63 -4.28
C LEU A 264 -13.67 8.32 -4.74
N GLY A 265 -14.38 9.37 -5.13
CA GLY A 265 -15.71 9.26 -5.71
C GLY A 265 -15.92 10.21 -6.88
N GLY A 266 -16.94 9.89 -7.68
CA GLY A 266 -17.36 10.69 -8.82
C GLY A 266 -16.33 10.68 -9.94
N THR A 267 -15.95 11.86 -10.40
CA THR A 267 -15.03 12.10 -11.53
C THR A 267 -13.60 12.38 -11.10
N ALA A 268 -13.25 12.07 -9.84
CA ALA A 268 -11.88 12.22 -9.35
C ALA A 268 -10.93 11.28 -10.12
N GLU A 269 -9.86 11.85 -10.66
CA GLU A 269 -8.88 11.14 -11.47
C GLU A 269 -7.54 11.06 -10.73
N ARG A 270 -6.91 9.89 -10.72
CA ARG A 270 -5.54 9.73 -10.24
C ARG A 270 -4.58 10.06 -11.37
N VAL A 271 -3.66 10.96 -11.13
CA VAL A 271 -2.59 11.28 -12.07
C VAL A 271 -1.29 10.73 -11.49
N GLY A 272 -0.72 9.73 -12.17
CA GLY A 272 0.56 9.16 -11.78
C GLY A 272 1.70 10.18 -11.90
N GLY A 273 2.70 10.04 -11.04
CA GLY A 273 3.89 10.90 -11.03
C GLY A 273 5.17 10.11 -10.79
N SER A 274 6.29 10.70 -11.21
CA SER A 274 7.63 10.25 -10.81
C SER A 274 7.97 10.77 -9.41
N CYS A 275 9.11 10.35 -8.83
CA CYS A 275 9.63 10.94 -7.58
C CYS A 275 9.86 12.46 -7.65
N GLY A 276 9.99 13.05 -8.85
CA GLY A 276 10.14 14.50 -9.01
C GLY A 276 8.80 15.22 -9.18
N ASP A 277 7.78 14.53 -9.71
CA ASP A 277 6.51 15.16 -10.07
C ASP A 277 5.42 14.95 -9.00
N SER A 278 5.58 13.92 -8.16
CA SER A 278 4.59 13.38 -7.22
C SER A 278 3.26 12.98 -7.87
N PRO A 279 2.68 11.81 -7.58
CA PRO A 279 1.32 11.53 -7.97
C PRO A 279 0.36 12.51 -7.28
N PHE A 280 -0.80 12.75 -7.89
CA PHE A 280 -1.81 13.64 -7.30
C PHE A 280 -3.20 13.22 -7.76
N VAL A 281 -4.22 13.78 -7.12
CA VAL A 281 -5.61 13.64 -7.56
C VAL A 281 -6.05 14.91 -8.29
N ARG A 282 -6.65 14.73 -9.45
CA ARG A 282 -7.31 15.76 -10.24
C ARG A 282 -8.80 15.74 -10.01
N LEU A 283 -9.36 16.90 -9.72
CA LEU A 283 -10.79 17.13 -9.53
C LEU A 283 -11.29 18.11 -10.60
N ASP A 284 -12.42 17.78 -11.22
CA ASP A 284 -12.95 18.49 -12.40
C ASP A 284 -13.89 19.66 -12.07
N GLY A 285 -14.17 19.92 -10.79
CA GLY A 285 -15.15 20.93 -10.38
C GLY A 285 -16.61 20.54 -10.56
N GLN A 286 -16.92 19.25 -10.77
CA GLN A 286 -18.30 18.78 -11.00
C GLN A 286 -18.72 17.68 -10.03
N ALA A 287 -17.93 16.61 -9.90
CA ALA A 287 -18.29 15.45 -9.08
C ALA A 287 -17.12 14.78 -8.36
N GLY A 288 -15.88 15.16 -8.68
CA GLY A 288 -14.68 14.59 -8.05
C GLY A 288 -14.56 14.96 -6.57
N GLN A 289 -14.36 13.97 -5.72
CA GLN A 289 -14.15 14.16 -4.27
C GLN A 289 -13.42 12.98 -3.65
N VAL A 290 -12.89 13.20 -2.44
CA VAL A 290 -12.33 12.15 -1.58
C VAL A 290 -12.96 12.24 -0.20
N VAL A 291 -13.33 11.09 0.37
CA VAL A 291 -14.06 11.01 1.65
C VAL A 291 -13.39 10.02 2.57
N THR A 292 -13.05 10.43 3.79
CA THR A 292 -12.47 9.53 4.79
C THR A 292 -13.51 8.61 5.42
N MET A 293 -13.08 7.48 5.96
CA MET A 293 -13.87 6.52 6.72
C MET A 293 -13.00 5.92 7.83
N PRO A 294 -13.54 5.54 9.00
CA PRO A 294 -14.96 5.59 9.40
C PRO A 294 -15.42 6.99 9.81
N GLN A 295 -16.66 7.10 10.34
CA GLN A 295 -17.14 8.34 10.94
C GLN A 295 -16.35 8.66 12.21
N LEU A 296 -15.72 9.83 12.23
CA LEU A 296 -14.86 10.28 13.31
C LEU A 296 -15.64 11.05 14.39
N PRO A 297 -15.15 11.03 15.64
CA PRO A 297 -15.62 11.97 16.65
C PRO A 297 -15.28 13.42 16.25
N GLN A 298 -15.87 14.38 16.98
CA GLN A 298 -15.52 15.78 16.79
C GLN A 298 -14.02 16.01 17.06
N GLN A 299 -13.35 16.66 16.12
CA GLN A 299 -11.99 17.17 16.31
C GLN A 299 -12.05 18.63 16.77
N THR A 300 -11.55 18.89 17.98
CA THR A 300 -11.52 20.24 18.59
C THR A 300 -10.17 20.92 18.46
N THR A 301 -9.10 20.12 18.35
CA THR A 301 -7.74 20.56 18.08
C THR A 301 -7.22 19.78 16.90
N PHE A 302 -6.78 20.45 15.84
CA PHE A 302 -6.35 19.80 14.61
C PHE A 302 -5.46 20.69 13.75
N THR A 303 -4.75 20.06 12.82
CA THR A 303 -4.11 20.74 11.68
C THR A 303 -4.54 20.07 10.39
N LEU A 304 -4.91 20.88 9.39
CA LEU A 304 -5.16 20.44 8.02
C LEU A 304 -4.02 20.93 7.15
N GLU A 305 -3.44 20.05 6.34
CA GLU A 305 -2.42 20.41 5.36
C GLU A 305 -2.69 19.74 4.03
N THR A 306 -2.35 20.42 2.93
CA THR A 306 -2.38 19.84 1.59
C THR A 306 -1.62 20.73 0.61
N TRP A 307 -1.15 20.14 -0.48
CA TRP A 307 -0.74 20.87 -1.67
C TRP A 307 -1.91 20.96 -2.64
N PHE A 308 -2.13 22.14 -3.22
CA PHE A 308 -3.15 22.33 -4.25
C PHE A 308 -2.66 23.24 -5.38
N ARG A 309 -3.25 23.09 -6.56
CA ARG A 309 -3.17 24.09 -7.63
C ARG A 309 -4.52 24.24 -8.32
N THR A 310 -4.87 25.46 -8.69
CA THR A 310 -6.09 25.76 -9.42
C THR A 310 -5.98 27.09 -10.17
N ALA A 311 -6.79 27.26 -11.21
CA ALA A 311 -7.02 28.53 -11.89
C ALA A 311 -8.47 29.02 -11.71
N GLU A 312 -9.29 28.30 -10.95
CA GLU A 312 -10.72 28.51 -10.81
C GLU A 312 -11.05 29.07 -9.42
N SER A 313 -11.85 30.13 -9.36
CA SER A 313 -12.28 30.76 -8.10
C SER A 313 -13.46 30.03 -7.45
N GLN A 314 -13.30 28.74 -7.18
CA GLN A 314 -14.35 27.92 -6.58
C GLN A 314 -13.84 26.69 -5.82
N GLY A 315 -14.70 26.20 -4.91
CA GLY A 315 -14.64 24.85 -4.39
C GLY A 315 -13.94 24.66 -3.04
N LYS A 316 -14.21 23.52 -2.42
CA LYS A 316 -13.68 23.12 -1.11
C LYS A 316 -12.43 22.26 -1.27
N LEU A 317 -11.34 22.67 -0.63
CA LEU A 317 -10.14 21.84 -0.51
C LEU A 317 -10.36 20.74 0.52
N ILE A 318 -10.59 21.11 1.78
CA ILE A 318 -10.82 20.19 2.90
C ILE A 318 -11.95 20.74 3.78
N GLY A 319 -12.79 19.88 4.34
CA GLY A 319 -13.72 20.26 5.39
C GLY A 319 -14.21 19.08 6.20
N PHE A 320 -14.93 19.35 7.28
CA PHE A 320 -15.55 18.30 8.10
C PHE A 320 -17.06 18.37 8.00
N GLY A 321 -17.69 17.25 7.60
CA GLY A 321 -19.12 17.19 7.31
C GLY A 321 -19.78 15.99 7.98
N ASN A 322 -21.05 16.12 8.38
CA ASN A 322 -21.78 15.04 9.06
C ASN A 322 -22.31 13.94 8.12
N ALA A 323 -22.21 14.10 6.80
CA ALA A 323 -22.72 13.15 5.82
C ALA A 323 -21.61 12.57 4.93
N GLN A 324 -21.73 11.29 4.60
CA GLN A 324 -20.72 10.56 3.83
C GLN A 324 -20.97 10.56 2.31
N THR A 325 -22.22 10.43 1.89
CA THR A 325 -22.56 10.22 0.47
C THR A 325 -23.36 11.37 -0.14
N VAL A 326 -23.90 12.24 0.71
CA VAL A 326 -24.72 13.40 0.33
C VAL A 326 -24.12 14.67 0.93
N PRO A 327 -24.46 15.86 0.41
CA PRO A 327 -24.02 17.12 0.99
C PRO A 327 -24.40 17.22 2.47
N SER A 328 -23.44 17.66 3.30
CA SER A 328 -23.62 17.71 4.75
C SER A 328 -24.59 18.80 5.17
N SER A 329 -25.36 18.54 6.22
CA SER A 329 -26.24 19.53 6.88
C SER A 329 -25.55 20.25 8.04
N ALA A 330 -24.56 19.60 8.67
CA ALA A 330 -23.62 20.23 9.59
C ALA A 330 -22.23 20.17 8.96
N HIS A 331 -21.63 21.34 8.76
CA HIS A 331 -20.42 21.52 7.96
C HIS A 331 -19.58 22.69 8.53
N ASP A 332 -18.29 22.46 8.74
CA ASP A 332 -17.34 23.46 9.24
C ASP A 332 -15.90 23.02 8.95
N ARG A 333 -14.93 23.63 9.67
CA ARG A 333 -13.49 23.36 9.55
C ARG A 333 -13.06 23.44 8.09
N HIS A 334 -13.60 24.43 7.40
CA HIS A 334 -13.50 24.58 5.96
C HIS A 334 -12.16 25.17 5.59
N LEU A 335 -11.57 24.61 4.56
CA LEU A 335 -10.51 25.18 3.75
C LEU A 335 -11.03 25.21 2.31
N TYR A 336 -11.24 26.40 1.75
CA TYR A 336 -11.89 26.55 0.44
C TYR A 336 -11.41 27.79 -0.31
N ILE A 337 -11.66 27.82 -1.62
CA ILE A 337 -11.40 28.96 -2.48
C ILE A 337 -12.70 29.77 -2.60
N ASP A 338 -12.62 31.05 -2.27
CA ASP A 338 -13.74 31.97 -2.37
C ASP A 338 -13.98 32.42 -3.82
N ARG A 339 -15.11 33.12 -4.05
CA ARG A 339 -15.47 33.63 -5.38
C ARG A 339 -14.46 34.62 -5.97
N ASP A 340 -13.63 35.22 -5.12
CA ASP A 340 -12.58 36.18 -5.49
C ASP A 340 -11.22 35.47 -5.72
N GLY A 341 -11.18 34.14 -5.59
CA GLY A 341 -9.98 33.30 -5.78
C GLY A 341 -9.07 33.23 -4.57
N ARG A 342 -9.49 33.73 -3.40
CA ARG A 342 -8.70 33.73 -2.17
C ARG A 342 -8.95 32.47 -1.37
N LEU A 343 -7.94 32.06 -0.60
CA LEU A 343 -8.03 30.93 0.29
C LEU A 343 -8.67 31.35 1.62
N VAL A 344 -9.69 30.61 2.04
CA VAL A 344 -10.41 30.85 3.29
C VAL A 344 -10.30 29.63 4.19
N PHE A 345 -9.81 29.83 5.40
CA PHE A 345 -9.93 28.88 6.50
C PHE A 345 -11.01 29.33 7.47
N GLY A 346 -11.93 28.43 7.83
CA GLY A 346 -13.13 28.80 8.57
C GLY A 346 -13.66 27.74 9.53
N THR A 347 -14.15 28.18 10.70
CA THR A 347 -14.84 27.36 11.70
C THR A 347 -16.19 27.97 12.07
N TRP A 348 -17.10 27.17 12.62
CA TRP A 348 -18.43 27.65 13.00
C TRP A 348 -18.59 27.72 14.52
N SER A 349 -18.88 28.91 15.04
CA SER A 349 -19.16 29.15 16.48
C SER A 349 -20.45 29.93 16.70
N GLY A 350 -21.49 29.59 15.94
CA GLY A 350 -22.76 30.34 15.87
C GLY A 350 -22.79 31.36 14.74
N SER A 351 -21.61 31.72 14.24
CA SER A 351 -21.36 32.41 12.97
C SER A 351 -20.04 31.93 12.36
N PRO A 352 -19.77 32.18 11.08
CA PRO A 352 -18.47 31.90 10.48
C PRO A 352 -17.35 32.70 11.14
N GLN A 353 -16.33 32.00 11.62
CA GLN A 353 -15.06 32.57 12.07
C GLN A 353 -14.01 32.21 11.03
N THR A 354 -13.38 33.20 10.41
CA THR A 354 -12.55 32.96 9.23
C THR A 354 -11.22 33.69 9.29
N ILE A 355 -10.27 33.18 8.51
CA ILE A 355 -9.02 33.82 8.09
C ILE A 355 -9.00 33.70 6.56
N VAL A 356 -8.72 34.81 5.87
CA VAL A 356 -8.73 34.89 4.41
C VAL A 356 -7.37 35.39 3.95
N THR A 357 -6.81 34.80 2.89
CA THR A 357 -5.58 35.32 2.28
C THR A 357 -5.81 36.73 1.72
N PRO A 358 -4.80 37.61 1.74
CA PRO A 358 -4.93 38.94 1.15
C PRO A 358 -5.08 38.85 -0.38
N ASP A 359 -4.33 37.95 -1.00
CA ASP A 359 -4.26 37.76 -2.44
C ASP A 359 -4.94 36.45 -2.87
N ALA A 360 -5.29 36.40 -4.16
CA ALA A 360 -5.81 35.19 -4.80
C ALA A 360 -4.73 34.12 -4.95
N VAL A 361 -5.13 32.86 -4.86
CA VAL A 361 -4.29 31.65 -4.97
C VAL A 361 -4.64 30.81 -6.22
N THR A 362 -5.30 31.44 -7.18
CA THR A 362 -5.80 30.83 -8.43
C THR A 362 -4.87 31.10 -9.61
N ASP A 363 -3.56 31.09 -9.38
CA ASP A 363 -2.53 31.40 -10.38
C ASP A 363 -2.08 30.18 -11.20
N GLY A 364 -2.69 29.01 -10.97
CA GLY A 364 -2.35 27.74 -11.62
C GLY A 364 -1.07 27.09 -11.09
N ARG A 365 -0.43 27.64 -10.06
CA ARG A 365 0.78 27.10 -9.44
C ARG A 365 0.43 26.27 -8.20
N TRP A 366 1.38 25.43 -7.82
CA TRP A 366 1.27 24.65 -6.59
C TRP A 366 1.52 25.54 -5.38
N HIS A 367 0.59 25.49 -4.44
CA HIS A 367 0.69 26.12 -3.13
C HIS A 367 0.56 25.07 -2.03
N HIS A 368 1.36 25.23 -0.98
CA HIS A 368 1.21 24.48 0.26
C HIS A 368 0.35 25.28 1.22
N VAL A 369 -0.68 24.65 1.78
CA VAL A 369 -1.53 25.27 2.80
C VAL A 369 -1.50 24.46 4.07
N MET A 370 -1.41 25.16 5.20
CA MET A 370 -1.58 24.57 6.52
C MET A 370 -2.52 25.42 7.37
N ALA A 371 -3.55 24.81 7.93
CA ALA A 371 -4.56 25.47 8.76
C ALA A 371 -4.64 24.78 10.12
N THR A 372 -4.39 25.52 11.19
CA THR A 372 -4.38 24.98 12.56
C THR A 372 -5.53 25.55 13.37
N MET A 373 -6.11 24.72 14.25
CA MET A 373 -7.08 25.15 15.24
C MET A 373 -6.81 24.51 16.59
N SER A 374 -6.87 25.30 17.65
CA SER A 374 -6.78 24.85 19.04
C SER A 374 -7.82 25.55 19.90
N THR A 375 -8.33 24.84 20.90
CA THR A 375 -9.23 25.41 21.91
C THR A 375 -8.53 26.39 22.86
N THR A 376 -7.20 26.52 22.77
CA THR A 376 -6.39 27.43 23.59
C THR A 376 -5.85 28.60 22.78
N ASP A 377 -5.28 28.33 21.60
CA ASP A 377 -4.56 29.34 20.81
C ASP A 377 -5.35 29.88 19.62
N GLY A 378 -6.54 29.34 19.38
CA GLY A 378 -7.41 29.70 18.27
C GLY A 378 -6.93 29.18 16.92
N MET A 379 -7.26 29.92 15.87
CA MET A 379 -7.04 29.57 14.47
C MET A 379 -5.79 30.25 13.92
N ARG A 380 -5.05 29.55 13.06
CA ARG A 380 -3.98 30.12 12.22
C ARG A 380 -4.03 29.54 10.82
N LEU A 381 -3.67 30.35 9.84
CA LEU A 381 -3.54 29.95 8.44
C LEU A 381 -2.14 30.27 7.94
N TYR A 382 -1.49 29.28 7.34
CA TYR A 382 -0.21 29.39 6.68
C TYR A 382 -0.37 29.06 5.20
N LEU A 383 0.32 29.81 4.35
CA LEU A 383 0.41 29.59 2.91
C LEU A 383 1.88 29.61 2.52
N ASP A 384 2.34 28.57 1.83
CA ASP A 384 3.73 28.38 1.39
C ASP A 384 4.74 28.54 2.54
N GLY A 385 4.35 28.08 3.73
CA GLY A 385 5.16 28.13 4.95
C GLY A 385 5.13 29.46 5.72
N ALA A 386 4.52 30.50 5.16
CA ALA A 386 4.39 31.81 5.81
C ALA A 386 3.04 31.95 6.53
N LEU A 387 3.04 32.57 7.72
CA LEU A 387 1.80 32.89 8.44
C LEU A 387 1.02 33.98 7.70
N VAL A 388 -0.20 33.66 7.26
CA VAL A 388 -1.12 34.58 6.59
C VAL A 388 -1.93 35.38 7.61
N GLY A 389 -2.40 34.71 8.67
CA GLY A 389 -3.24 35.36 9.65
C GLY A 389 -3.64 34.45 10.81
N THR A 390 -4.28 35.07 11.80
CA THR A 390 -4.73 34.42 13.03
C THR A 390 -6.14 34.89 13.39
N ASN A 391 -6.92 34.03 14.05
CA ASN A 391 -8.21 34.40 14.63
C ASN A 391 -8.31 33.77 16.02
N SER A 392 -8.67 34.56 17.04
CA SER A 392 -8.68 34.12 18.44
C SER A 392 -9.89 33.24 18.83
N ASN A 393 -10.76 32.88 17.87
CA ASN A 393 -11.87 31.97 18.13
C ASN A 393 -11.35 30.60 18.59
N THR A 394 -11.86 30.12 19.72
CA THR A 394 -11.53 28.81 20.31
C THR A 394 -12.73 27.87 20.36
N VAL A 395 -13.89 28.30 19.87
CA VAL A 395 -15.17 27.57 19.92
C VAL A 395 -15.47 26.95 18.56
N LEU A 396 -16.00 25.73 18.56
CA LEU A 396 -16.36 24.97 17.37
C LEU A 396 -17.72 24.30 17.56
N GLN A 397 -18.43 24.08 16.45
CA GLN A 397 -19.63 23.27 16.46
C GLN A 397 -19.28 21.80 16.74
N SER A 398 -20.11 21.16 17.57
CA SER A 398 -19.96 19.76 17.95
C SER A 398 -20.84 18.85 17.11
N TYR A 399 -20.21 17.93 16.38
CA TYR A 399 -20.85 16.83 15.68
C TYR A 399 -19.81 15.78 15.26
N ARG A 400 -20.30 14.57 14.97
CA ARG A 400 -19.51 13.49 14.36
C ARG A 400 -19.57 13.61 12.84
N GLY A 401 -18.49 13.25 12.16
CA GLY A 401 -18.42 13.48 10.73
C GLY A 401 -17.28 12.77 10.03
N TYR A 402 -17.06 13.20 8.80
CA TYR A 402 -16.05 12.69 7.88
C TYR A 402 -15.24 13.87 7.36
N TRP A 403 -13.96 13.66 7.11
CA TRP A 403 -13.20 14.61 6.33
C TRP A 403 -13.59 14.49 4.86
N ARG A 404 -13.84 15.64 4.28
CA ARG A 404 -14.36 15.87 2.93
C ARG A 404 -13.32 16.64 2.16
N ILE A 405 -12.75 16.03 1.12
CA ILE A 405 -11.74 16.65 0.27
C ILE A 405 -12.35 16.85 -1.11
N GLY A 406 -12.16 18.03 -1.69
CA GLY A 406 -12.67 18.37 -3.02
C GLY A 406 -14.12 18.85 -3.06
N HIS A 407 -14.98 18.36 -2.17
CA HIS A 407 -16.36 18.81 -2.09
C HIS A 407 -17.07 18.47 -0.78
N ASP A 408 -17.83 19.44 -0.29
CA ASP A 408 -18.98 19.31 0.61
C ASP A 408 -19.69 20.68 0.68
N THR A 409 -20.87 20.77 1.28
CA THR A 409 -21.65 22.02 1.37
C THR A 409 -20.83 23.21 1.86
N ILE A 410 -20.85 24.33 1.11
CA ILE A 410 -20.43 25.65 1.57
C ILE A 410 -21.68 26.54 1.50
N ALA A 411 -22.33 26.76 2.64
CA ALA A 411 -23.55 27.57 2.69
C ALA A 411 -23.26 29.04 2.31
N SER A 412 -24.25 29.72 1.73
CA SER A 412 -24.14 31.14 1.33
C SER A 412 -23.86 32.12 2.47
N THR A 413 -24.03 31.69 3.72
CA THR A 413 -23.66 32.45 4.92
C THR A 413 -22.16 32.54 5.14
N TRP A 414 -21.35 31.66 4.52
CA TRP A 414 -19.90 31.72 4.62
C TRP A 414 -19.33 32.89 3.79
N PRO A 415 -18.35 33.64 4.34
CA PRO A 415 -17.72 34.75 3.63
C PRO A 415 -17.18 34.31 2.27
N GLY A 416 -17.42 35.08 1.22
CA GLY A 416 -16.81 34.73 -0.07
C GLY A 416 -17.40 33.47 -0.75
N ALA A 417 -18.46 32.83 -0.21
CA ALA A 417 -18.99 31.57 -0.73
C ALA A 417 -19.05 31.53 -2.27
N PRO A 418 -18.38 30.54 -2.90
CA PRO A 418 -18.29 30.43 -4.36
C PRO A 418 -19.62 29.97 -4.98
N SER A 419 -19.74 30.12 -6.30
CA SER A 419 -20.90 29.63 -7.07
C SER A 419 -21.00 28.09 -7.07
N SER A 420 -19.87 27.40 -6.95
CA SER A 420 -19.77 25.94 -6.83
C SER A 420 -18.92 25.55 -5.63
N ALA A 421 -19.36 24.54 -4.88
CA ALA A 421 -18.58 23.95 -3.79
C ALA A 421 -17.61 22.85 -4.26
N TRP A 422 -17.69 22.45 -5.52
CA TRP A 422 -16.78 21.48 -6.13
C TRP A 422 -15.46 22.14 -6.50
N PHE A 423 -14.37 21.60 -5.97
CA PHE A 423 -13.03 22.05 -6.32
C PHE A 423 -12.66 21.59 -7.73
N ALA A 424 -12.16 22.54 -8.52
CA ALA A 424 -11.60 22.31 -9.84
C ALA A 424 -10.10 22.55 -9.76
N GLY A 425 -9.29 21.51 -9.85
CA GLY A 425 -7.85 21.61 -9.68
C GLY A 425 -7.22 20.30 -9.25
N ASP A 426 -5.95 20.37 -8.89
CA ASP A 426 -5.18 19.22 -8.46
C ASP A 426 -4.85 19.33 -6.97
N ILE A 427 -4.93 18.20 -6.26
CA ILE A 427 -4.70 18.07 -4.82
C ILE A 427 -3.69 16.95 -4.57
N ASP A 428 -2.76 17.19 -3.65
CA ASP A 428 -1.72 16.24 -3.28
C ASP A 428 -1.42 16.33 -1.77
N GLY A 429 -0.88 15.24 -1.23
CA GLY A 429 -0.35 15.16 0.12
C GLY A 429 -1.29 15.69 1.19
N VAL A 430 -2.51 15.17 1.28
CA VAL A 430 -3.44 15.58 2.33
C VAL A 430 -2.97 15.02 3.66
N GLY A 431 -2.74 15.89 4.64
CA GLY A 431 -2.42 15.55 6.01
C GLY A 431 -3.47 16.10 6.97
N ILE A 432 -3.95 15.26 7.88
CA ILE A 432 -4.88 15.63 8.94
C ILE A 432 -4.30 15.20 10.28
N HIS A 433 -4.01 16.17 11.12
CA HIS A 433 -3.38 15.99 12.42
C HIS A 433 -4.37 16.19 13.55
N SER A 434 -4.25 15.40 14.61
CA SER A 434 -4.97 15.59 15.88
C SER A 434 -4.24 16.53 16.85
N ARG A 435 -3.25 17.28 16.35
CA ARG A 435 -2.46 18.28 17.07
C ARG A 435 -2.29 19.55 16.25
N VAL A 436 -1.83 20.61 16.91
CA VAL A 436 -1.36 21.82 16.24
C VAL A 436 0.08 21.62 15.79
N LEU A 437 0.34 21.85 14.51
CA LEU A 437 1.70 21.97 13.99
C LEU A 437 2.24 23.39 14.25
N SER A 438 3.55 23.48 14.50
CA SER A 438 4.22 24.76 14.74
C SER A 438 4.43 25.56 13.44
N ALA A 439 4.78 26.84 13.58
CA ALA A 439 5.16 27.66 12.42
C ALA A 439 6.46 27.16 11.76
N GLU A 440 7.34 26.52 12.52
CA GLU A 440 8.58 25.90 12.01
C GLU A 440 8.23 24.68 11.18
N GLU A 441 7.35 23.80 11.66
CA GLU A 441 6.83 22.66 10.90
C GLU A 441 6.13 23.13 9.61
N ALA A 442 5.35 24.22 9.67
CA ALA A 442 4.72 24.80 8.49
C ALA A 442 5.75 25.24 7.42
N ALA A 443 6.83 25.89 7.85
CA ALA A 443 7.90 26.33 6.96
C ALA A 443 8.71 25.14 6.39
N GLU A 444 9.02 24.15 7.23
CA GLU A 444 9.73 22.93 6.82
C GLU A 444 8.92 22.13 5.81
N HIS A 445 7.64 21.88 6.07
CA HIS A 445 6.77 21.12 5.16
C HIS A 445 6.62 21.81 3.80
N ALA A 446 6.54 23.15 3.78
CA ALA A 446 6.49 23.91 2.53
C ALA A 446 7.82 23.86 1.77
N ALA A 447 8.96 23.93 2.48
CA ALA A 447 10.30 23.95 1.90
C ALA A 447 10.72 22.58 1.34
N LEU A 448 10.27 21.48 1.96
CA LEU A 448 10.51 20.13 1.47
C LEU A 448 9.80 19.84 0.13
N GLY A 449 8.81 20.65 -0.24
CA GLY A 449 8.12 20.57 -1.52
C GLY A 449 6.99 19.55 -1.55
N ARG A 450 6.48 19.29 -2.76
CA ARG A 450 5.45 18.26 -2.96
C ARG A 450 6.01 16.87 -2.67
N PRO A 451 5.17 15.94 -2.17
CA PRO A 451 5.60 14.64 -1.67
C PRO A 451 6.46 13.80 -2.59
#